data_AF-A0A9P6PJ22-F1
#
_entry.id   AF-A0A9P6PJ22-F1
#
_cell.length_a   1.000
_cell.length_b   1.000
_cell.length_c   1.000
_cell.angle_alpha   90.00
_cell.angle_beta   90.00
_cell.angle_gamma   90.00
#
_symmetry.space_group_name_H-M   'P 1'
#
loop_
_entity.id
_entity.type
_entity.pdbx_description
1 polymer ?
#
loop_
_entity_poly.entity_id
_entity_poly.type
_entity_poly.pdbx_seq_one_letter_code
_entity_poly.pdbx_strand_id
1 'polypeptide(L)'
;MNPPFGTKLKGIDMVFLKKGIDLANHAVYSLHKTSTRDHILKKAKEWGVECEVVAELRYNLDKSYKFHKKQSLDIAVDFLRFEKKPRSE
;
A
#
# COMPACT_ATOMS: atom_id res chain seq x y z
N MET A 1 -2.57 -2.24 6.88
CA MET A 1 -3.68 -2.71 6.02
C MET A 1 -3.13 -3.36 4.76
N ASN A 2 -3.89 -4.30 4.19
CA ASN A 2 -3.59 -4.94 2.90
C ASN A 2 -4.71 -4.55 1.92
N PRO A 3 -4.68 -3.33 1.35
CA PRO A 3 -5.76 -2.85 0.51
C PRO A 3 -5.77 -3.61 -0.83
N PRO A 4 -6.93 -3.67 -1.51
CA PRO A 4 -6.98 -4.26 -2.85
C PRO A 4 -6.06 -3.51 -3.82
N PHE A 5 -5.12 -4.20 -4.48
CA PHE A 5 -4.09 -3.60 -5.36
C PHE A 5 -4.57 -3.06 -6.71
N GLY A 6 -5.85 -2.70 -6.83
CA GLY A 6 -6.42 -2.06 -8.01
C GLY A 6 -6.41 -2.87 -9.31
N THR A 7 -6.32 -4.21 -9.24
CA THR A 7 -6.40 -5.08 -10.43
C THR A 7 -7.72 -4.94 -11.18
N LYS A 8 -8.84 -4.70 -10.48
CA LYS A 8 -10.17 -4.48 -11.07
C LYS A 8 -10.53 -2.99 -11.16
N LEU A 9 -10.22 -2.22 -10.12
CA LEU A 9 -10.47 -0.78 -10.04
C LEU A 9 -9.15 -0.05 -9.77
N LYS A 10 -8.60 0.59 -10.80
CA LYS A 10 -7.29 1.25 -10.71
C LYS A 10 -7.28 2.33 -9.62
N GLY A 11 -6.22 2.36 -8.82
CA GLY A 11 -5.98 3.39 -7.79
C GLY A 11 -6.80 3.26 -6.51
N ILE A 12 -7.60 2.21 -6.35
CA ILE A 12 -8.39 1.99 -5.12
C ILE A 12 -7.51 1.82 -3.88
N ASP A 13 -6.32 1.26 -4.04
CA ASP A 13 -5.32 1.14 -2.98
C ASP A 13 -4.90 2.50 -2.43
N MET A 14 -4.76 3.51 -3.30
CA MET A 14 -4.42 4.87 -2.90
C MET A 14 -5.57 5.59 -2.20
N VAL A 15 -6.82 5.29 -2.56
CA VAL A 15 -8.01 5.82 -1.86
C VAL A 15 -8.05 5.30 -0.41
N PHE A 16 -7.86 3.99 -0.24
CA PHE A 16 -7.77 3.37 1.09
C PHE A 16 -6.60 3.94 1.90
N LEU A 17 -5.42 4.04 1.28
CA LEU A 17 -4.24 4.59 1.92
C LEU A 17 -4.48 6.02 2.40
N LYS A 18 -5.00 6.89 1.54
CA LYS A 18 -5.28 8.29 1.89
C LYS A 18 -6.29 8.39 3.05
N LYS A 19 -7.37 7.59 3.02
CA LYS A 19 -8.34 7.58 4.13
C LYS A 19 -7.75 7.03 5.42
N GLY A 20 -6.92 5.99 5.36
CA GLY A 20 -6.19 5.50 6.52
C GLY A 20 -5.29 6.57 7.12
N ILE A 21 -4.56 7.30 6.27
CA ILE A 21 -3.72 8.42 6.69
C ILE A 21 -4.58 9.49 7.34
N ASP A 22 -5.66 9.94 6.72
CA ASP A 22 -6.52 11.00 7.26
C ASP A 22 -7.05 10.64 8.66
N LEU A 23 -7.43 9.38 8.88
CA LEU A 23 -8.01 8.89 10.15
C LEU A 23 -6.97 8.55 11.24
N ALA A 24 -5.74 8.18 10.88
CA ALA A 24 -4.75 7.75 11.85
C ALA A 24 -4.23 8.92 12.69
N ASN A 25 -4.05 8.70 14.00
CA ASN A 25 -3.48 9.71 14.89
C ASN A 25 -1.95 9.81 14.76
N HIS A 26 -1.28 8.72 14.38
CA HIS A 26 0.18 8.64 14.39
C HIS A 26 0.71 8.03 13.09
N ALA A 27 0.49 6.72 12.90
CA ALA A 27 1.04 6.00 11.75
C ALA A 27 0.03 5.07 11.08
N VAL A 28 0.27 4.81 9.80
CA VAL A 28 -0.42 3.81 8.99
C VAL A 28 0.60 2.85 8.44
N TYR A 29 0.38 1.56 8.65
CA TYR A 29 1.16 0.52 7.99
C TYR A 29 0.35 -0.03 6.83
N SER A 30 0.93 -0.18 5.64
CA SER A 30 0.20 -0.67 4.47
C SER A 30 1.07 -1.50 3.52
N LEU A 31 0.48 -2.52 2.90
CA LEU A 31 1.12 -3.31 1.84
C LEU A 31 0.75 -2.76 0.47
N HIS A 32 1.73 -2.54 -0.39
CA HIS A 32 1.50 -2.11 -1.77
C HIS A 32 2.47 -2.81 -2.73
N LYS A 33 2.11 -2.95 -4.01
CA LYS A 33 3.01 -3.59 -4.99
C LYS A 33 4.32 -2.82 -5.10
N THR A 34 5.45 -3.52 -5.07
CA THR A 34 6.79 -2.91 -5.22
C THR A 34 6.91 -2.09 -6.50
N SER A 35 6.25 -2.51 -7.59
CA SER A 35 6.21 -1.77 -8.87
C SER A 35 5.54 -0.39 -8.78
N THR A 36 4.85 -0.07 -7.67
CA THR A 36 4.17 1.21 -7.44
C THR A 36 4.86 2.09 -6.41
N ARG A 37 6.03 1.67 -5.90
CA ARG A 37 6.79 2.38 -4.85
C ARG A 37 7.00 3.86 -5.15
N ASP A 38 7.55 4.18 -6.32
CA ASP A 38 7.88 5.57 -6.68
C ASP A 38 6.64 6.46 -6.70
N HIS A 39 5.50 5.91 -7.15
CA HIS A 39 4.22 6.62 -7.13
C HIS A 39 3.76 6.91 -5.70
N ILE A 40 3.90 5.93 -4.80
CA ILE A 40 3.50 6.04 -3.40
C ILE A 40 4.39 7.04 -2.65
N LEU A 41 5.71 6.99 -2.84
CA LEU A 41 6.65 7.94 -2.25
C LEU A 41 6.35 9.38 -2.71
N LYS A 42 6.05 9.57 -4.00
CA LYS A 42 5.62 10.87 -4.53
C LYS A 42 4.33 11.34 -3.84
N LYS A 43 3.34 10.45 -3.68
CA LYS A 43 2.07 10.78 -3.03
C LYS A 43 2.21 11.09 -1.55
N ALA A 44 3.05 10.35 -0.82
CA ALA A 44 3.36 10.63 0.57
C ALA A 44 3.93 12.05 0.75
N LYS A 45 4.86 12.45 -0.13
CA LYS A 45 5.41 13.81 -0.16
C LYS A 45 4.33 14.86 -0.46
N GLU A 46 3.47 14.63 -1.44
CA GLU A 46 2.34 15.51 -1.76
C GLU A 46 1.35 15.65 -0.58
N TRP A 47 1.18 14.59 0.22
CA TRP A 47 0.30 14.58 1.39
C TRP A 47 0.96 15.08 2.68
N GLY A 48 2.26 15.42 2.63
CA GLY A 48 3.00 15.93 3.78
C GLY A 48 3.20 14.88 4.89
N VAL A 49 3.22 13.59 4.54
CA VAL A 49 3.52 12.49 5.48
C VAL A 49 4.86 11.86 5.15
N GLU A 50 5.55 11.37 6.18
CA GLU A 50 6.76 10.58 6.00
C GLU A 50 6.38 9.17 5.56
N CYS A 51 7.18 8.56 4.69
CA CYS A 51 6.97 7.20 4.21
C CYS A 51 8.28 6.44 4.22
N GLU A 52 8.26 5.26 4.83
CA GLU A 52 9.41 4.38 4.99
C GLU A 52 9.06 2.98 4.44
N VAL A 53 9.98 2.37 3.70
CA VAL A 53 9.91 0.95 3.33
C VAL A 53 10.47 0.14 4.50
N VAL A 54 9.57 -0.45 5.29
CA VAL A 54 9.95 -1.27 6.46
C VAL A 54 10.48 -2.63 6.02
N ALA A 55 9.88 -3.23 4.99
CA ALA A 55 10.33 -4.49 4.43
C ALA A 55 9.88 -4.66 2.97
N GLU A 56 10.66 -5.40 2.19
CA GLU A 56 10.24 -5.94 0.89
C GLU A 56 9.82 -7.40 1.08
N LEU A 57 8.62 -7.75 0.65
CA LEU A 57 8.03 -9.08 0.85
C LEU A 57 7.65 -9.69 -0.49
N ARG A 58 7.76 -11.01 -0.57
CA ARG A 58 7.30 -11.83 -1.70
C ARG A 58 6.43 -12.95 -1.18
N TYR A 59 5.24 -13.12 -1.74
CA TYR A 59 4.38 -14.23 -1.40
C TYR A 59 3.56 -14.69 -2.61
N ASN A 60 3.25 -15.98 -2.59
CA ASN A 60 2.41 -16.61 -3.59
C ASN A 60 0.94 -16.38 -3.29
N LEU A 61 0.19 -16.00 -4.31
CA LEU A 61 -1.26 -15.88 -4.26
C LEU A 61 -1.86 -17.00 -5.11
N ASP A 62 -2.28 -18.04 -4.41
CA ASP A 62 -2.84 -19.23 -5.04
C ASP A 62 -4.23 -18.95 -5.63
N LYS A 63 -4.62 -19.83 -6.55
CA LYS A 63 -5.89 -19.74 -7.25
C LYS A 63 -7.07 -19.94 -6.30
N SER A 64 -7.64 -18.85 -5.77
CA SER A 64 -8.84 -18.92 -4.93
C SER A 64 -10.16 -18.90 -5.71
N TYR A 65 -10.20 -18.40 -6.95
CA TYR A 65 -11.43 -18.19 -7.72
C TYR A 65 -11.44 -18.85 -9.10
N LYS A 66 -12.63 -19.21 -9.60
CA LYS A 66 -12.82 -19.84 -10.92
C LYS A 66 -12.28 -19.00 -12.08
N PHE A 67 -12.34 -17.67 -11.97
CA PHE A 67 -11.87 -16.73 -13.00
C PHE A 67 -10.35 -16.47 -13.00
N HIS A 68 -9.60 -17.03 -12.05
CA HIS A 68 -8.15 -16.95 -12.04
C HIS A 68 -7.54 -17.90 -13.09
N LYS A 69 -6.80 -17.33 -14.05
CA LYS A 69 -6.16 -18.06 -15.16
C LYS A 69 -4.87 -18.78 -14.75
N LYS A 70 -4.16 -18.27 -13.75
CA LYS A 70 -2.90 -18.84 -13.24
C LYS A 70 -3.15 -19.63 -11.95
N GLN A 71 -2.40 -20.72 -11.75
CA GLN A 71 -2.50 -21.54 -10.53
C GLN A 71 -1.93 -20.85 -9.30
N SER A 72 -0.83 -20.14 -9.45
CA SER A 72 -0.26 -19.27 -8.43
C SER A 72 0.35 -18.05 -9.09
N LEU A 73 0.38 -16.93 -8.37
CA LEU A 73 1.02 -15.69 -8.79
C LEU A 73 1.96 -15.24 -7.67
N ASP A 74 3.27 -15.15 -7.97
CA ASP A 74 4.22 -14.50 -7.08
C ASP A 74 3.97 -12.98 -7.10
N ILE A 75 3.79 -12.39 -5.92
CA ILE A 75 3.54 -10.96 -5.76
C ILE A 75 4.63 -10.36 -4.88
N ALA A 76 5.38 -9.42 -5.46
CA ALA A 76 6.29 -8.54 -4.74
C ALA A 76 5.52 -7.33 -4.19
N VAL A 77 5.57 -7.15 -2.88
CA VAL A 77 4.97 -6.02 -2.18
C VAL A 77 5.96 -5.39 -1.20
N ASP A 78 5.75 -4.11 -0.92
CA ASP A 78 6.44 -3.37 0.11
C ASP A 78 5.54 -3.25 1.32
N PHE A 79 6.09 -3.50 2.49
CA PHE A 79 5.51 -3.13 3.77
C PHE A 79 5.95 -1.72 4.11
N LEU A 80 5.02 -0.78 4.00
CA LEU A 80 5.29 0.65 4.12
C LEU A 80 4.72 1.18 5.44
N ARG A 81 5.47 2.08 6.09
CA ARG A 81 5.02 2.86 7.23
C ARG A 81 4.87 4.32 6.81
N PHE A 82 3.69 4.87 7.03
CA PHE A 82 3.38 6.29 6.82
C PHE A 82 3.18 6.95 8.16
N GLU A 83 3.84 8.08 8.39
CA GLU A 83 3.78 8.79 9.67
C GLU A 83 3.38 10.25 9.48
N LYS A 84 2.44 10.70 10.31
CA LYS A 84 2.13 12.13 10.43
C LYS A 84 3.17 12.77 11.33
N LYS A 85 3.69 13.93 10.91
CA LYS A 85 4.47 14.76 11.83
C LYS A 85 3.60 15.12 13.04
N PRO A 86 4.15 15.12 14.26
CA PRO A 86 3.45 15.63 15.42
C PRO A 86 2.90 17.02 15.10
N ARG A 87 1.64 17.29 15.43
CA ARG A 87 1.18 18.68 15.46
C ARG A 87 2.04 19.38 16.50
N SER A 88 2.87 20.32 16.08
CA SER A 88 3.35 21.35 16.98
C SER A 88 2.12 22.11 17.46
N GLU A 89 1.83 21.99 18.76
CA GLU A 89 0.84 22.82 19.46
C GLU A 89 1.24 24.31 19.41
#